data_AF-A0A9D9P544-F1
#
_entry.id   AF-A0A9D9P544-F1
#
_cell.length_a   1.000
_cell.length_b   1.000
_cell.length_c   1.000
_cell.angle_alpha   90.00
_cell.angle_beta   90.00
_cell.angle_gamma   90.00
#
_symmetry.space_group_name_H-M   'P 1'
#
loop_
_entity.id
_entity.type
_entity.pdbx_description
1 polymer ?
#
loop_
_entity_poly.entity_id
_entity_poly.type
_entity_poly.pdbx_seq_one_letter_code
_entity_poly.pdbx_strand_id
1 'polypeptide(L)'
;MTASDERIPFPDIFASFRATVGGYAFRGLVLVGTLQADTPALLIAGLNPERVAFLLTDQSRPKLDEVRQRLAQVADQAPLRCSPDDWFCPDGDYSSVLRVYTGLRTVLDRWRDLERHEIAVDLTGGKSTMTVGLAKAAHVLRLTAVYVDSDYADGRPVPGTQRLATPEDPYTVFGDLEAAEARRLHNNHDYAGAEKIFRDLAQRVPDNPDYAIYADLAAAYLAWDGFVPHRAGEALDRVLACADLPTDLRPVRGVLQAQRETLAQLTAINQRLTQRRTPPADALTALRDLNQALALLGSLHSAALRRAAQERYDVAALMRYRCLELLSQHRLATYGVWTAEPLFDAALRHVPDLDDRYRQVQRAQGFRRQYDLPTPDRSITLFDGYMLLQALDDPLVRGWNIGNIRQRSYVRNTSILAHGFRPISFSEYEQFADVVEELLDRFFALIGRSRQEWERVHQFVSLAA
;
A
#
# COMPACT_ATOMS: atom_id res chain seq x y z
N MET A 1 -32.42 -34.57 51.91
CA MET A 1 -31.00 -34.34 52.17
C MET A 1 -30.59 -33.12 51.40
N THR A 2 -30.43 -32.00 52.10
CA THR A 2 -30.00 -30.71 51.57
C THR A 2 -28.55 -30.84 51.12
N ALA A 3 -28.30 -30.67 49.81
CA ALA A 3 -26.95 -30.50 49.30
C ALA A 3 -26.34 -29.29 50.02
N SER A 4 -25.20 -29.52 50.67
CA SER A 4 -24.39 -28.49 51.29
C SER A 4 -24.00 -27.48 50.22
N ASP A 5 -24.54 -26.26 50.37
CA ASP A 5 -24.18 -25.06 49.61
C ASP A 5 -22.77 -24.62 50.06
N GLU A 6 -21.75 -25.45 49.77
CA GLU A 6 -20.35 -25.11 50.00
C GLU A 6 -19.99 -23.98 49.03
N ARG A 7 -20.09 -22.75 49.52
CA ARG A 7 -19.59 -21.57 48.81
C ARG A 7 -18.08 -21.72 48.64
N ILE A 8 -17.65 -22.01 47.42
CA ILE A 8 -16.23 -22.02 47.04
C ILE A 8 -15.62 -20.66 47.43
N PRO A 9 -14.59 -20.63 48.29
CA PRO A 9 -13.90 -19.41 48.68
C PRO A 9 -13.33 -18.67 47.46
N PHE A 10 -13.34 -17.33 47.50
CA PHE A 10 -12.78 -16.52 46.41
C PHE A 10 -11.31 -16.85 46.07
N PRO A 11 -10.42 -17.16 47.04
CA PRO A 11 -9.05 -17.59 46.72
C PRO A 11 -8.98 -18.84 45.83
N ASP A 12 -9.89 -19.79 46.01
CA ASP A 12 -9.93 -21.01 45.18
C ASP A 12 -10.47 -20.71 43.77
N ILE A 13 -11.46 -19.83 43.67
CA ILE A 13 -11.95 -19.31 42.38
C ILE A 13 -10.82 -18.60 41.63
N PHE A 14 -10.05 -17.77 42.32
CA PHE A 14 -8.91 -17.06 41.75
C PHE A 14 -7.82 -18.00 41.26
N ALA A 15 -7.49 -19.04 42.03
CA ALA A 15 -6.49 -20.03 41.63
C ALA A 15 -6.89 -20.72 40.30
N SER A 16 -8.16 -21.12 40.17
CA SER A 16 -8.70 -21.69 38.93
C SER A 16 -8.66 -20.69 37.77
N PHE A 17 -9.12 -19.46 37.98
CA PHE A 17 -9.10 -18.42 36.95
C PHE A 17 -7.68 -18.09 36.48
N ARG A 18 -6.73 -17.94 37.40
CA ARG A 18 -5.32 -17.63 37.10
C ARG A 18 -4.68 -18.68 36.18
N ALA A 19 -5.07 -19.94 36.29
CA ALA A 19 -4.59 -20.98 35.38
C ALA A 19 -5.03 -20.76 33.91
N THR A 20 -6.11 -20.01 33.68
CA THR A 20 -6.65 -19.69 32.35
C THR A 20 -6.04 -18.43 31.73
N VAL A 21 -5.42 -17.56 32.54
CA VAL A 21 -4.83 -16.29 32.07
C VAL A 21 -3.60 -16.52 31.17
N GLY A 22 -2.94 -17.68 31.26
CA GLY A 22 -1.82 -18.02 30.38
C GLY A 22 -0.70 -16.97 30.41
N GLY A 23 -0.21 -16.58 29.23
CA GLY A 23 0.84 -15.56 29.06
C GLY A 23 0.33 -14.13 28.82
N TYR A 24 -0.97 -13.87 28.98
CA TYR A 24 -1.52 -12.54 28.77
C TYR A 24 -1.00 -11.57 29.84
N ALA A 25 -0.36 -10.48 29.39
CA ALA A 25 0.12 -9.42 30.25
C ALA A 25 -0.20 -8.07 29.62
N PHE A 26 -0.86 -7.20 30.39
CA PHE A 26 -1.20 -5.84 29.98
C PHE A 26 -0.67 -4.85 31.00
N ARG A 27 -0.24 -3.68 30.56
CA ARG A 27 0.21 -2.60 31.46
C ARG A 27 -0.98 -1.77 31.94
N GLY A 28 -2.01 -1.62 31.12
CA GLY A 28 -3.26 -0.94 31.48
C GLY A 28 -4.47 -1.85 31.39
N LEU A 29 -5.38 -1.75 32.35
CA LEU A 29 -6.69 -2.42 32.33
C LEU A 29 -7.81 -1.41 32.59
N VAL A 30 -8.73 -1.28 31.64
CA VAL A 30 -9.93 -0.45 31.79
C VAL A 30 -11.13 -1.34 32.05
N LEU A 31 -11.80 -1.15 33.17
CA LEU A 31 -13.00 -1.89 33.54
C LEU A 31 -14.24 -0.99 33.49
N VAL A 32 -15.37 -1.57 33.10
CA VAL A 32 -16.68 -0.93 33.26
C VAL A 32 -17.27 -1.27 34.62
N GLY A 33 -17.96 -0.30 35.22
CA GLY A 33 -18.62 -0.51 36.51
C GLY A 33 -19.69 -1.59 36.43
N THR A 34 -19.58 -2.60 37.29
CA THR A 34 -20.53 -3.71 37.44
C THR A 34 -21.06 -3.80 38.87
N LEU A 35 -22.15 -4.55 39.06
CA LEU A 35 -22.70 -4.86 40.39
C LEU A 35 -22.11 -6.15 40.99
N GLN A 36 -21.06 -6.70 40.38
CA GLN A 36 -20.35 -7.89 40.84
C GLN A 36 -18.90 -7.54 41.20
N ALA A 37 -18.43 -7.99 42.35
CA ALA A 37 -17.07 -7.71 42.81
C ALA A 37 -16.03 -8.75 42.34
N ASP A 38 -16.47 -9.98 42.09
CA ASP A 38 -15.56 -11.09 41.83
C ASP A 38 -14.86 -10.95 40.47
N THR A 39 -15.60 -10.67 39.39
CA THR A 39 -15.05 -10.46 38.04
C THR A 39 -13.94 -9.41 37.95
N PRO A 40 -14.15 -8.15 38.38
CA PRO A 40 -13.09 -7.15 38.33
C PRO A 40 -11.90 -7.53 39.23
N ALA A 41 -12.13 -8.18 40.38
CA ALA A 41 -11.06 -8.66 41.23
C ALA A 41 -10.23 -9.78 40.57
N LEU A 42 -10.89 -10.74 39.90
CA LEU A 42 -10.22 -11.80 39.14
C LEU A 42 -9.36 -11.23 38.02
N LEU A 43 -9.88 -10.28 37.24
CA LEU A 43 -9.13 -9.65 36.15
C LEU A 43 -7.94 -8.84 36.67
N ILE A 44 -8.12 -8.04 37.73
CA ILE A 44 -7.04 -7.24 38.31
C ILE A 44 -5.94 -8.13 38.90
N ALA A 45 -6.30 -9.13 39.71
CA ALA A 45 -5.31 -10.03 40.32
C ALA A 45 -4.66 -10.98 39.29
N GLY A 46 -5.43 -11.43 38.30
CA GLY A 46 -4.96 -12.40 37.30
C GLY A 46 -4.05 -11.78 36.24
N LEU A 47 -4.43 -10.62 35.69
CA LEU A 47 -3.64 -9.90 34.68
C LEU A 47 -2.54 -9.04 35.30
N ASN A 48 -2.68 -8.69 36.59
CA ASN A 48 -1.75 -7.90 37.38
C ASN A 48 -1.17 -6.66 36.65
N PRO A 49 -2.02 -5.74 36.15
CA PRO A 49 -1.58 -4.60 35.36
C PRO A 49 -0.88 -3.53 36.21
N GLU A 50 -0.08 -2.67 35.57
CA GLU A 50 0.56 -1.50 36.21
C GLU A 50 -0.45 -0.40 36.53
N ARG A 51 -1.54 -0.33 35.77
CA ARG A 51 -2.56 0.71 35.87
C ARG A 51 -3.94 0.12 35.70
N VAL A 52 -4.85 0.54 36.57
CA VAL A 52 -6.26 0.15 36.52
C VAL A 52 -7.11 1.40 36.44
N ALA A 53 -8.09 1.40 35.55
CA ALA A 53 -9.10 2.46 35.46
C ALA A 53 -10.52 1.88 35.48
N PHE A 54 -11.46 2.62 36.06
CA PHE A 54 -12.87 2.25 36.09
C PHE A 54 -13.75 3.32 35.45
N LEU A 55 -14.61 2.90 34.53
CA LEU A 55 -15.70 3.70 33.98
C LEU A 55 -17.00 3.35 34.73
N LEU A 56 -17.27 4.08 35.81
CA LEU A 56 -18.33 3.77 36.78
C LEU A 56 -19.67 4.46 36.48
N THR A 57 -20.75 3.89 36.98
CA THR A 57 -22.00 4.60 37.21
C THR A 57 -22.13 4.96 38.69
N ASP A 58 -23.06 5.84 39.05
CA ASP A 58 -23.33 6.15 40.46
C ASP A 58 -23.71 4.89 41.26
N GLN A 59 -24.35 3.91 40.61
CA GLN A 59 -24.77 2.64 41.24
C GLN A 59 -23.62 1.66 41.44
N SER A 60 -22.62 1.65 40.55
CA SER A 60 -21.50 0.70 40.63
C SER A 60 -20.33 1.23 41.45
N ARG A 61 -20.24 2.55 41.68
CA ARG A 61 -19.14 3.17 42.42
C ARG A 61 -18.96 2.62 43.84
N PRO A 62 -20.01 2.40 44.65
CA PRO A 62 -19.86 1.78 45.97
C PRO A 62 -19.32 0.34 45.92
N LYS A 63 -19.41 -0.34 44.78
CA LYS A 63 -18.99 -1.74 44.64
C LYS A 63 -17.48 -1.92 44.65
N LEU A 64 -16.70 -0.85 44.44
CA LEU A 64 -15.24 -0.90 44.48
C LEU A 64 -14.70 -1.36 45.85
N ASP A 65 -15.39 -1.06 46.94
CA ASP A 65 -14.96 -1.50 48.27
C ASP A 65 -15.02 -3.03 48.41
N GLU A 66 -16.03 -3.66 47.81
CA GLU A 66 -16.12 -5.12 47.74
C GLU A 66 -15.03 -5.71 46.84
N VAL A 67 -14.67 -5.04 45.73
CA VAL A 67 -13.53 -5.45 44.89
C VAL A 67 -12.23 -5.42 45.69
N ARG A 68 -12.00 -4.36 46.48
CA ARG A 68 -10.83 -4.24 47.37
C ARG A 68 -10.80 -5.38 48.40
N GLN A 69 -11.94 -5.70 49.00
CA GLN A 69 -12.05 -6.81 49.95
C GLN A 69 -11.74 -8.17 49.30
N ARG A 70 -12.15 -8.39 48.05
CA ARG A 70 -11.82 -9.61 47.31
C ARG A 70 -10.33 -9.71 47.00
N LEU A 71 -9.72 -8.63 46.52
CA LEU A 71 -8.28 -8.58 46.25
C LEU A 71 -7.44 -8.80 47.52
N ALA A 72 -7.88 -8.30 48.68
CA ALA A 72 -7.20 -8.53 49.95
C ALA A 72 -7.15 -10.03 50.34
N GLN A 73 -8.13 -10.85 49.94
CA GLN A 73 -8.15 -12.28 50.21
C GLN A 73 -7.10 -13.07 49.42
N VAL A 74 -6.55 -12.48 48.36
CA VAL A 74 -5.58 -13.13 47.46
C VAL A 74 -4.25 -12.37 47.39
N ALA A 75 -4.01 -11.41 48.28
CA ALA A 75 -2.82 -10.57 48.28
C ALA A 75 -1.51 -11.39 48.39
N ASP A 76 -1.52 -12.48 49.18
CA ASP A 76 -0.37 -13.39 49.32
C ASP A 76 -0.13 -14.23 48.05
N GLN A 77 -1.17 -14.49 47.26
CA GLN A 77 -1.09 -15.28 46.04
C GLN A 77 -0.71 -14.44 44.81
N ALA A 78 -1.05 -13.15 44.82
CA ALA A 78 -0.87 -12.21 43.73
C ALA A 78 -0.56 -10.80 44.25
N PRO A 79 0.72 -10.47 44.50
CA PRO A 79 1.11 -9.11 44.85
C PRO A 79 0.81 -8.16 43.68
N LEU A 80 -0.09 -7.21 43.91
CA LEU A 80 -0.58 -6.30 42.87
C LEU A 80 0.48 -5.26 42.50
N ARG A 81 0.69 -5.03 41.20
CA ARG A 81 1.55 -3.96 40.67
C ARG A 81 0.89 -2.59 40.77
N CYS A 82 -0.44 -2.54 40.70
CA CYS A 82 -1.24 -1.33 40.89
C CYS A 82 -1.96 -1.41 42.23
N SER A 83 -1.66 -0.49 43.15
CA SER A 83 -2.39 -0.38 44.40
C SER A 83 -3.86 -0.01 44.14
N PRO A 84 -4.82 -0.55 44.89
CA PRO A 84 -6.21 -0.11 44.81
C PRO A 84 -6.42 1.39 45.01
N ASP A 85 -5.54 2.07 45.74
CA ASP A 85 -5.60 3.51 45.96
C ASP A 85 -5.17 4.34 44.74
N ASP A 86 -4.46 3.71 43.80
CA ASP A 86 -3.99 4.35 42.56
C ASP A 86 -4.97 4.18 41.38
N TRP A 87 -6.11 3.51 41.59
CA TRP A 87 -7.10 3.28 40.54
C TRP A 87 -7.66 4.60 40.00
N PHE A 88 -7.58 4.78 38.69
CA PHE A 88 -8.11 5.97 38.06
C PHE A 88 -9.61 5.83 37.74
N CYS A 89 -10.44 6.58 38.45
CA CYS A 89 -11.89 6.60 38.24
C CYS A 89 -12.32 7.99 37.77
N PRO A 90 -12.29 8.31 36.47
CA PRO A 90 -12.69 9.64 36.01
C PRO A 90 -14.12 10.00 36.46
N ASP A 91 -14.37 11.28 36.69
CA ASP A 91 -15.66 11.76 37.21
C ASP A 91 -16.78 11.62 36.18
N GLY A 92 -17.98 11.32 36.65
CA GLY A 92 -19.20 11.22 35.82
C GLY A 92 -19.91 9.86 35.88
N ASP A 93 -21.06 9.80 35.22
CA ASP A 93 -21.83 8.57 34.99
C ASP A 93 -21.61 8.06 33.55
N TYR A 94 -21.04 6.86 33.46
CA TYR A 94 -20.68 6.21 32.20
C TYR A 94 -21.77 5.29 31.64
N SER A 95 -23.04 5.43 32.07
CA SER A 95 -24.16 4.56 31.69
C SER A 95 -24.58 4.58 30.21
N SER A 96 -24.07 5.50 29.39
CA SER A 96 -24.38 5.61 27.95
C SER A 96 -23.15 5.45 27.06
N VAL A 97 -23.35 5.05 25.80
CA VAL A 97 -22.28 4.84 24.82
C VAL A 97 -21.37 6.06 24.69
N LEU A 98 -21.94 7.26 24.50
CA LEU A 98 -21.14 8.49 24.35
C LEU A 98 -20.31 8.82 25.60
N ARG A 99 -20.87 8.54 26.78
CA ARG A 99 -20.14 8.75 28.04
C ARG A 99 -18.98 7.76 28.14
N VAL A 100 -19.17 6.49 27.82
CA VAL A 100 -18.07 5.50 27.77
C VAL A 100 -16.94 5.96 26.85
N TYR A 101 -17.26 6.43 25.63
CA TYR A 101 -16.25 6.96 24.72
C TYR A 101 -15.48 8.15 25.32
N THR A 102 -16.19 9.05 26.00
CA THR A 102 -15.59 10.23 26.65
C THR A 102 -14.67 9.80 27.79
N GLY A 103 -15.12 8.87 28.64
CA GLY A 103 -14.33 8.35 29.77
C GLY A 103 -13.10 7.58 29.31
N LEU A 104 -13.26 6.70 28.31
CA LEU A 104 -12.14 5.97 27.73
C LEU A 104 -11.10 6.94 27.16
N ARG A 105 -11.51 7.99 26.43
CA ARG A 105 -10.59 9.01 25.94
C ARG A 105 -9.82 9.66 27.09
N THR A 106 -10.49 10.05 28.18
CA THR A 106 -9.83 10.60 29.38
C THR A 106 -8.81 9.63 29.99
N VAL A 107 -9.11 8.33 30.03
CA VAL A 107 -8.14 7.31 30.47
C VAL A 107 -6.95 7.23 29.53
N LEU A 108 -7.18 7.18 28.21
CA LEU A 108 -6.11 7.08 27.21
C LEU A 108 -5.23 8.34 27.16
N ASP A 109 -5.79 9.53 27.38
CA ASP A 109 -5.04 10.78 27.48
C ASP A 109 -4.11 10.77 28.70
N ARG A 110 -4.59 10.23 29.83
CA ARG A 110 -3.78 10.03 31.03
C ARG A 110 -2.69 8.97 30.83
N TRP A 111 -2.97 7.94 30.03
CA TRP A 111 -2.04 6.84 29.72
C TRP A 111 -1.35 7.01 28.36
N ARG A 112 -1.05 8.24 27.96
CA ARG A 112 -0.40 8.56 26.67
C ARG A 112 0.97 7.91 26.45
N ASP A 113 1.59 7.41 27.51
CA ASP A 113 2.87 6.70 27.48
C ASP A 113 2.72 5.18 27.28
N LEU A 114 1.49 4.66 27.21
CA LEU A 114 1.22 3.26 26.88
C LEU A 114 0.80 3.14 25.41
N GLU A 115 1.35 2.13 24.74
CA GLU A 115 0.90 1.73 23.42
C GLU A 115 -0.47 1.03 23.49
N ARG A 116 -1.25 1.11 22.40
CA ARG A 116 -2.64 0.58 22.39
C ARG A 116 -2.72 -0.92 22.69
N HIS A 117 -1.73 -1.69 22.23
CA HIS A 117 -1.64 -3.13 22.48
C HIS A 117 -1.30 -3.48 23.93
N GLU A 118 -0.80 -2.52 24.73
CA GLU A 118 -0.50 -2.72 26.16
C GLU A 118 -1.72 -2.48 27.05
N ILE A 119 -2.84 -2.05 26.48
CA ILE A 119 -4.07 -1.70 27.19
C ILE A 119 -5.17 -2.70 26.84
N ALA A 120 -5.70 -3.36 27.86
CA ALA A 120 -6.89 -4.19 27.75
C ALA A 120 -8.14 -3.47 28.28
N VAL A 121 -9.30 -3.81 27.72
CA VAL A 121 -10.61 -3.36 28.20
C VAL A 121 -11.49 -4.55 28.54
N ASP A 122 -12.18 -4.50 29.66
CA ASP A 122 -13.09 -5.55 30.13
C ASP A 122 -14.51 -5.38 29.56
N LEU A 123 -15.02 -6.43 28.92
CA LEU A 123 -16.37 -6.49 28.35
C LEU A 123 -17.33 -7.37 29.16
N THR A 124 -16.94 -7.88 30.33
CA THR A 124 -17.74 -8.86 31.07
C THR A 124 -19.02 -8.26 31.68
N GLY A 125 -18.91 -7.07 32.27
CA GLY A 125 -19.95 -6.50 33.13
C GLY A 125 -20.48 -5.14 32.69
N GLY A 126 -21.35 -4.57 33.52
CA GLY A 126 -21.96 -3.26 33.31
C GLY A 126 -23.27 -3.31 32.52
N LYS A 127 -23.87 -2.14 32.28
CA LYS A 127 -25.08 -2.04 31.45
C LYS A 127 -24.71 -2.39 30.00
N SER A 128 -25.62 -3.00 29.25
CA SER A 128 -25.37 -3.37 27.84
C SER A 128 -24.87 -2.21 26.98
N THR A 129 -25.36 -0.99 27.23
CA THR A 129 -24.89 0.24 26.59
C THR A 129 -23.42 0.55 26.85
N MET A 130 -22.92 0.18 28.02
CA MET A 130 -21.52 0.39 28.41
C MET A 130 -20.62 -0.60 27.67
N THR A 131 -20.95 -1.89 27.76
CA THR A 131 -20.19 -2.97 27.12
C THR A 131 -20.16 -2.81 25.61
N VAL A 132 -21.30 -2.52 24.97
CA VAL A 132 -21.37 -2.26 23.52
C VAL A 132 -20.55 -1.03 23.15
N GLY A 133 -20.62 0.04 23.93
CA GLY A 133 -19.83 1.24 23.69
C GLY A 133 -18.33 0.97 23.79
N LEU A 134 -17.91 0.25 24.84
CA LEU A 134 -16.50 -0.07 25.08
C LEU A 134 -15.96 -1.04 24.03
N ALA A 135 -16.73 -2.08 23.65
CA ALA A 135 -16.36 -3.01 22.60
C ALA A 135 -16.16 -2.31 21.24
N LYS A 136 -17.09 -1.43 20.87
CA LYS A 136 -16.96 -0.61 19.65
C LYS A 136 -15.74 0.31 19.70
N ALA A 137 -15.51 0.96 20.84
CA ALA A 137 -14.35 1.83 21.00
C ALA A 137 -13.04 1.04 20.94
N ALA A 138 -12.98 -0.13 21.58
CA ALA A 138 -11.82 -1.01 21.56
C ALA A 138 -11.47 -1.44 20.14
N HIS A 139 -12.48 -1.84 19.36
CA HIS A 139 -12.31 -2.19 17.96
C HIS A 139 -11.73 -1.03 17.14
N VAL A 140 -12.35 0.15 17.20
CA VAL A 140 -11.92 1.34 16.43
C VAL A 140 -10.52 1.80 16.85
N LEU A 141 -10.18 1.69 18.13
CA LEU A 141 -8.92 2.17 18.70
C LEU A 141 -7.83 1.09 18.76
N ARG A 142 -8.10 -0.11 18.25
CA ARG A 142 -7.20 -1.28 18.28
C ARG A 142 -6.70 -1.61 19.70
N LEU A 143 -7.60 -1.54 20.68
CA LEU A 143 -7.36 -2.00 22.05
C LEU A 143 -7.70 -3.48 22.17
N THR A 144 -7.01 -4.18 23.05
CA THR A 144 -7.33 -5.58 23.34
C THR A 144 -8.62 -5.66 24.16
N ALA A 145 -9.60 -6.42 23.69
CA ALA A 145 -10.81 -6.69 24.46
C ALA A 145 -10.68 -8.05 25.18
N VAL A 146 -11.04 -8.08 26.45
CA VAL A 146 -11.10 -9.29 27.27
C VAL A 146 -12.45 -9.41 27.95
N TYR A 147 -12.84 -10.63 28.30
CA TYR A 147 -13.98 -10.88 29.17
C TYR A 147 -13.74 -12.15 30.00
N VAL A 148 -14.50 -12.31 31.09
CA VAL A 148 -14.53 -13.52 31.89
C VAL A 148 -15.73 -14.35 31.45
N ASP A 149 -15.45 -15.49 30.83
CA ASP A 149 -16.44 -16.50 30.51
C ASP A 149 -16.67 -17.42 31.72
N SER A 150 -17.84 -18.06 31.82
CA SER A 150 -18.19 -18.94 32.94
C SER A 150 -19.22 -19.96 32.51
N ASP A 151 -19.26 -21.10 33.21
CA ASP A 151 -20.39 -22.02 33.07
C ASP A 151 -21.57 -21.48 33.88
N TYR A 152 -22.79 -21.73 33.42
CA TYR A 152 -24.00 -21.21 34.05
C TYR A 152 -24.93 -22.33 34.51
N ALA A 153 -25.40 -22.22 35.75
CA ALA A 153 -26.48 -23.02 36.31
C ALA A 153 -27.56 -22.08 36.86
N ASP A 154 -28.82 -22.31 36.48
CA ASP A 154 -29.97 -21.47 36.86
C ASP A 154 -29.76 -19.97 36.66
N GLY A 155 -29.08 -19.59 35.56
CA GLY A 155 -28.80 -18.20 35.20
C GLY A 155 -27.76 -17.50 36.07
N ARG A 156 -26.99 -18.25 36.88
CA ARG A 156 -25.87 -17.74 37.68
C ARG A 156 -24.56 -18.42 37.27
N PRO A 157 -23.43 -17.68 37.28
CA PRO A 157 -22.14 -18.27 37.00
C PRO A 157 -21.78 -19.29 38.08
N VAL A 158 -21.31 -20.47 37.67
CA VAL A 158 -20.83 -21.51 38.57
C VAL A 158 -19.47 -21.07 39.12
N PRO A 159 -19.30 -20.94 40.45
CA PRO A 159 -18.01 -20.57 41.05
C PRO A 159 -16.89 -21.52 40.64
N GLY A 160 -15.70 -20.99 40.33
CA GLY A 160 -14.51 -21.76 39.94
C GLY A 160 -14.43 -22.12 38.46
N THR A 161 -15.47 -21.83 37.66
CA THR A 161 -15.49 -22.07 36.19
C THR A 161 -15.10 -20.84 35.36
N GLN A 162 -14.77 -19.74 36.04
CA GLN A 162 -14.36 -18.48 35.43
C GLN A 162 -13.08 -18.68 34.61
N ARG A 163 -13.10 -18.21 33.36
CA ARG A 163 -11.97 -18.30 32.44
C ARG A 163 -11.78 -17.00 31.67
N LEU A 164 -10.52 -16.58 31.49
CA LEU A 164 -10.20 -15.42 30.65
C LEU A 164 -10.44 -15.79 29.19
N ALA A 165 -11.17 -14.95 28.48
CA ALA A 165 -11.43 -15.09 27.06
C ALA A 165 -11.25 -13.76 26.32
N THR A 166 -10.96 -13.85 25.03
CA THR A 166 -10.91 -12.72 24.10
C THR A 166 -11.98 -12.91 23.05
N PRO A 167 -12.74 -11.86 22.66
CA PRO A 167 -13.68 -11.98 21.55
C PRO A 167 -12.94 -12.39 20.27
N GLU A 168 -13.56 -13.24 19.46
CA GLU A 168 -13.07 -13.52 18.11
C GLU A 168 -13.06 -12.24 17.27
N ASP A 169 -12.11 -12.13 16.34
CA ASP A 169 -12.04 -10.96 15.46
C ASP A 169 -13.21 -11.01 14.46
N PRO A 170 -14.10 -10.00 14.38
CA PRO A 170 -15.23 -10.01 13.46
C PRO A 170 -14.83 -10.12 11.99
N TYR A 171 -13.56 -9.85 11.65
CA TYR A 171 -13.03 -9.98 10.30
C TYR A 171 -12.95 -11.43 9.82
N THR A 172 -13.00 -12.42 10.72
CA THR A 172 -13.18 -13.83 10.32
C THR A 172 -14.46 -14.04 9.51
N VAL A 173 -15.48 -13.21 9.75
CA VAL A 173 -16.77 -13.25 9.04
C VAL A 173 -16.91 -12.08 8.06
N PHE A 174 -16.49 -10.87 8.46
CA PHE A 174 -16.75 -9.62 7.73
C PHE A 174 -15.51 -9.00 7.09
N GLY A 175 -14.38 -9.72 7.02
CA GLY A 175 -13.18 -9.22 6.34
C GLY A 175 -13.39 -9.04 4.83
N ASP A 176 -14.49 -9.56 4.28
CA ASP A 176 -14.94 -9.33 2.92
C ASP A 176 -15.21 -7.84 2.62
N LEU A 177 -15.71 -7.06 3.58
CA LEU A 177 -15.97 -5.62 3.40
C LEU A 177 -14.67 -4.84 3.21
N GLU A 178 -13.66 -5.06 4.05
CA GLU A 178 -12.37 -4.41 3.91
C GLU A 178 -11.58 -4.95 2.72
N ALA A 179 -11.73 -6.24 2.40
CA ALA A 179 -11.18 -6.79 1.17
C ALA A 179 -11.80 -6.10 -0.05
N ALA A 180 -13.12 -5.85 -0.07
CA ALA A 180 -13.79 -5.11 -1.13
C ALA A 180 -13.25 -3.68 -1.27
N GLU A 181 -13.02 -2.98 -0.16
CA GLU A 181 -12.38 -1.65 -0.19
C GLU A 181 -10.93 -1.72 -0.71
N ALA A 182 -10.15 -2.72 -0.29
CA ALA A 182 -8.79 -2.91 -0.79
C ALA A 182 -8.77 -3.20 -2.30
N ARG A 183 -9.72 -4.00 -2.80
CA ARG A 183 -9.92 -4.26 -4.24
C ARG A 183 -10.30 -2.97 -4.98
N ARG A 184 -11.19 -2.16 -4.40
CA ARG A 184 -11.58 -0.86 -4.96
C ARG A 184 -10.39 0.09 -5.05
N LEU A 185 -9.55 0.17 -4.01
CA LEU A 185 -8.33 0.97 -4.03
C LEU A 185 -7.33 0.48 -5.08
N HIS A 186 -7.10 -0.83 -5.15
CA HIS A 186 -6.23 -1.46 -6.16
C HIS A 186 -6.68 -1.14 -7.58
N ASN A 187 -7.98 -1.31 -7.86
CA ASN A 187 -8.56 -1.05 -9.18
C ASN A 187 -8.54 0.44 -9.55
N ASN A 188 -8.45 1.34 -8.57
CA ASN A 188 -8.29 2.79 -8.76
C ASN A 188 -6.82 3.26 -8.68
N HIS A 189 -5.87 2.33 -8.82
CA HIS A 189 -4.43 2.58 -8.81
C HIS A 189 -3.86 3.14 -7.48
N ASP A 190 -4.57 2.93 -6.36
CA ASP A 190 -4.04 3.15 -5.01
C ASP A 190 -3.52 1.85 -4.42
N TYR A 191 -2.37 1.40 -4.95
CA TYR A 191 -1.74 0.15 -4.56
C TYR A 191 -1.18 0.20 -3.12
N ALA A 192 -0.80 1.38 -2.62
CA ALA A 192 -0.32 1.53 -1.25
C ALA A 192 -1.45 1.36 -0.23
N GLY A 193 -2.62 1.96 -0.49
CA GLY A 193 -3.81 1.77 0.32
C GLY A 193 -4.28 0.31 0.32
N ALA A 194 -4.34 -0.30 -0.87
CA ALA A 194 -4.71 -1.71 -1.03
C ALA A 194 -3.75 -2.66 -0.29
N GLU A 195 -2.43 -2.51 -0.47
CA GLU A 195 -1.43 -3.32 0.21
C GLU A 195 -1.61 -3.25 1.73
N LYS A 196 -1.78 -2.04 2.28
CA LYS A 196 -1.93 -1.84 3.72
C LYS A 196 -3.13 -2.61 4.29
N ILE A 197 -4.29 -2.51 3.63
CA ILE A 197 -5.50 -3.20 4.08
C ILE A 197 -5.34 -4.71 3.96
N PHE A 198 -4.88 -5.22 2.80
CA PHE A 198 -4.69 -6.66 2.62
C PHE A 198 -3.64 -7.24 3.57
N ARG A 199 -2.59 -6.49 3.94
CA ARG A 199 -1.59 -6.93 4.91
C ARG A 199 -2.17 -7.01 6.33
N ASP A 200 -2.99 -6.04 6.74
CA ASP A 200 -3.72 -6.06 8.03
C ASP A 200 -4.69 -7.25 8.07
N LEU A 201 -5.43 -7.50 6.97
CA LEU A 201 -6.31 -8.66 6.83
C LEU A 201 -5.57 -9.98 6.90
N ALA A 202 -4.43 -10.12 6.23
CA ALA A 202 -3.63 -11.35 6.26
C ALA A 202 -3.09 -11.67 7.67
N GLN A 203 -2.85 -10.64 8.50
CA GLN A 203 -2.43 -10.82 9.89
C GLN A 203 -3.60 -11.20 10.80
N ARG A 204 -4.77 -10.61 10.58
CA ARG A 204 -5.97 -10.79 11.44
C ARG A 204 -6.78 -12.04 11.08
N VAL A 205 -6.71 -12.47 9.83
CA VAL A 205 -7.42 -13.63 9.28
C VAL A 205 -6.41 -14.55 8.57
N PRO A 206 -5.50 -15.19 9.31
CA PRO A 206 -4.41 -16.00 8.72
C PRO A 206 -4.91 -17.24 7.97
N ASP A 207 -6.13 -17.71 8.27
CA ASP A 207 -6.77 -18.87 7.61
C ASP A 207 -7.19 -18.57 6.17
N ASN A 208 -7.22 -17.30 5.75
CA ASN A 208 -7.46 -16.90 4.37
C ASN A 208 -6.14 -16.46 3.68
N PRO A 209 -5.46 -17.38 2.95
CA PRO A 209 -4.17 -17.08 2.32
C PRO A 209 -4.27 -16.04 1.19
N ASP A 210 -5.46 -15.83 0.61
CA ASP A 210 -5.65 -14.91 -0.51
C ASP A 210 -5.25 -13.48 -0.14
N TYR A 211 -5.49 -13.04 1.10
CA TYR A 211 -5.13 -11.69 1.54
C TYR A 211 -3.63 -11.42 1.45
N ALA A 212 -2.79 -12.40 1.79
CA ALA A 212 -1.34 -12.26 1.65
C ALA A 212 -0.93 -12.15 0.16
N ILE A 213 -1.59 -12.92 -0.71
CA ILE A 213 -1.34 -12.90 -2.16
C ILE A 213 -1.74 -11.56 -2.77
N TYR A 214 -2.92 -11.03 -2.44
CA TYR A 214 -3.35 -9.71 -2.91
C TYR A 214 -2.45 -8.59 -2.38
N ALA A 215 -2.00 -8.69 -1.13
CA ALA A 215 -1.08 -7.72 -0.56
C ALA A 215 0.26 -7.72 -1.33
N ASP A 216 0.80 -8.89 -1.68
CA ASP A 216 2.02 -8.99 -2.48
C ASP A 216 1.85 -8.52 -3.93
N LEU A 217 0.68 -8.75 -4.54
CA LEU A 217 0.36 -8.19 -5.86
C LEU A 217 0.30 -6.65 -5.81
N ALA A 218 -0.38 -6.09 -4.80
CA ALA A 218 -0.44 -4.65 -4.60
C ALA A 218 0.97 -4.05 -4.36
N ALA A 219 1.80 -4.73 -3.55
CA ALA A 219 3.19 -4.34 -3.33
C ALA A 219 4.02 -4.35 -4.63
N ALA A 220 3.83 -5.37 -5.48
CA ALA A 220 4.49 -5.47 -6.78
C ALA A 220 4.12 -4.29 -7.69
N TYR A 221 2.83 -3.97 -7.78
CA TYR A 221 2.35 -2.85 -8.59
C TYR A 221 2.71 -1.49 -8.03
N LEU A 222 2.73 -1.31 -6.71
CA LEU A 222 3.25 -0.11 -6.07
C LEU A 222 4.72 0.13 -6.43
N ALA A 223 5.56 -0.91 -6.30
CA ALA A 223 6.97 -0.82 -6.62
C ALA A 223 7.22 -0.57 -8.11
N TRP A 224 6.43 -1.19 -9.00
CA TRP A 224 6.55 -0.97 -10.44
C TRP A 224 6.09 0.44 -10.83
N ASP A 225 4.97 0.93 -10.30
CA ASP A 225 4.48 2.29 -10.51
C ASP A 225 5.46 3.37 -9.98
N GLY A 226 6.25 3.01 -8.96
CA GLY A 226 7.38 3.79 -8.44
C GLY A 226 8.69 3.62 -9.21
N PHE A 227 8.72 2.88 -10.32
CA PHE A 227 9.91 2.56 -11.13
C PHE A 227 11.04 1.86 -10.34
N VAL A 228 10.68 0.98 -9.40
CA VAL A 228 11.60 0.14 -8.62
C VAL A 228 11.44 -1.34 -9.03
N PRO A 229 11.89 -1.72 -10.25
CA PRO A 229 11.53 -3.01 -10.87
C PRO A 229 12.06 -4.23 -10.12
N HIS A 230 13.19 -4.12 -9.43
CA HIS A 230 13.73 -5.20 -8.59
C HIS A 230 12.74 -5.60 -7.50
N ARG A 231 12.28 -4.63 -6.69
CA ARG A 231 11.32 -4.86 -5.60
C ARG A 231 9.97 -5.35 -6.13
N ALA A 232 9.54 -4.81 -7.27
CA ALA A 232 8.33 -5.28 -7.94
C ALA A 232 8.46 -6.75 -8.36
N GLY A 233 9.60 -7.15 -8.90
CA GLY A 233 9.90 -8.53 -9.29
C GLY A 233 9.88 -9.48 -8.09
N GLU A 234 10.54 -9.12 -6.99
CA GLU A 234 10.56 -9.93 -5.76
C GLU A 234 9.15 -10.12 -5.16
N ALA A 235 8.32 -9.08 -5.17
CA ALA A 235 6.94 -9.17 -4.70
C ALA A 235 6.10 -10.06 -5.63
N LEU A 236 6.26 -9.93 -6.94
CA LEU A 236 5.55 -10.76 -7.91
C LEU A 236 6.03 -12.22 -7.89
N ASP A 237 7.29 -12.48 -7.57
CA ASP A 237 7.81 -13.83 -7.34
C ASP A 237 7.09 -14.53 -6.18
N ARG A 238 6.77 -13.81 -5.09
CA ARG A 238 5.97 -14.36 -3.98
C ARG A 238 4.56 -14.72 -4.42
N VAL A 239 3.91 -13.88 -5.21
CA VAL A 239 2.60 -14.18 -5.81
C VAL A 239 2.67 -15.43 -6.69
N LEU A 240 3.67 -15.51 -7.57
CA LEU A 240 3.81 -16.61 -8.52
C LEU A 240 4.25 -17.93 -7.87
N ALA A 241 4.90 -17.89 -6.71
CA ALA A 241 5.24 -19.06 -5.91
C ALA A 241 4.02 -19.78 -5.33
N CYS A 242 2.86 -19.11 -5.23
CA CYS A 242 1.61 -19.72 -4.79
C CYS A 242 1.04 -20.64 -5.88
N ALA A 243 0.94 -21.94 -5.55
CA ALA A 243 0.38 -22.95 -6.45
C ALA A 243 -1.10 -22.67 -6.76
N ASP A 244 -1.88 -22.32 -5.74
CA ASP A 244 -3.28 -21.92 -5.86
C ASP A 244 -3.38 -20.40 -5.72
N LEU A 245 -3.58 -19.74 -6.86
CA LEU A 245 -3.94 -18.32 -6.87
C LEU A 245 -5.43 -18.14 -6.54
N PRO A 246 -5.81 -16.97 -6.02
CA PRO A 246 -7.21 -16.58 -5.88
C PRO A 246 -7.95 -16.69 -7.22
N THR A 247 -9.25 -16.98 -7.17
CA THR A 247 -10.07 -17.34 -8.35
C THR A 247 -10.02 -16.30 -9.46
N ASP A 248 -9.97 -15.01 -9.13
CA ASP A 248 -9.87 -13.90 -10.08
C ASP A 248 -8.48 -13.74 -10.70
N LEU A 249 -7.42 -14.20 -10.01
CA LEU A 249 -6.04 -14.18 -10.49
C LEU A 249 -5.64 -15.41 -11.33
N ARG A 250 -6.36 -16.54 -11.20
CA ARG A 250 -6.06 -17.76 -11.98
C ARG A 250 -6.06 -17.54 -13.50
N PRO A 251 -7.06 -16.87 -14.12
CA PRO A 251 -7.11 -16.67 -15.57
C PRO A 251 -5.98 -15.80 -16.10
N VAL A 252 -5.42 -14.94 -15.25
CA VAL A 252 -4.37 -13.97 -15.60
C VAL A 252 -2.98 -14.40 -15.16
N ARG A 253 -2.79 -15.64 -14.67
CA ARG A 253 -1.47 -16.17 -14.29
C ARG A 253 -0.42 -15.99 -15.39
N GLY A 254 -0.78 -16.24 -16.65
CA GLY A 254 0.12 -16.03 -17.79
C GLY A 254 0.51 -14.55 -18.01
N VAL A 255 -0.39 -13.61 -17.69
CA VAL A 255 -0.07 -12.17 -17.71
C VAL A 255 0.91 -11.84 -16.59
N LEU A 256 0.70 -12.35 -15.38
CA LEU A 256 1.62 -12.15 -14.24
C LEU A 256 3.03 -12.70 -14.53
N GLN A 257 3.13 -13.84 -15.21
CA GLN A 257 4.42 -14.38 -15.65
C GLN A 257 5.11 -13.46 -16.68
N ALA A 258 4.40 -13.01 -17.70
CA ALA A 258 4.93 -12.06 -18.68
C ALA A 258 5.33 -10.70 -18.05
N GLN A 259 4.57 -10.25 -17.05
CA GLN A 259 4.90 -9.09 -16.23
C GLN A 259 6.21 -9.29 -15.47
N ARG A 260 6.42 -10.50 -14.90
CA ARG A 260 7.66 -10.82 -14.19
C ARG A 260 8.89 -10.82 -15.10
N GLU A 261 8.75 -11.32 -16.32
CA GLU A 261 9.79 -11.25 -17.34
C GLU A 261 10.10 -9.80 -17.74
N THR A 262 9.06 -8.99 -17.89
CA THR A 262 9.18 -7.54 -18.16
C THR A 262 9.97 -6.84 -17.05
N LEU A 263 9.64 -7.13 -15.78
CA LEU A 263 10.37 -6.62 -14.61
C LEU A 263 11.84 -7.06 -14.57
N ALA A 264 12.15 -8.26 -15.06
CA ALA A 264 13.53 -8.72 -15.21
C ALA A 264 14.29 -7.88 -16.25
N GLN A 265 13.68 -7.58 -17.39
CA GLN A 265 14.26 -6.68 -18.41
C GLN A 265 14.51 -5.28 -17.85
N LEU A 266 13.53 -4.73 -17.12
CA LEU A 266 13.64 -3.42 -16.45
C LEU A 266 14.77 -3.39 -15.41
N THR A 267 14.90 -4.47 -14.63
CA THR A 267 15.97 -4.59 -13.63
C THR A 267 17.34 -4.61 -14.31
N ALA A 268 17.48 -5.39 -15.39
CA ALA A 268 18.72 -5.49 -16.15
C ALA A 268 19.15 -4.16 -16.79
N ILE A 269 18.23 -3.44 -17.43
CA ILE A 269 18.54 -2.13 -18.02
C ILE A 269 18.87 -1.08 -16.95
N ASN A 270 18.14 -1.05 -15.83
CA ASN A 270 18.44 -0.15 -14.72
C ASN A 270 19.86 -0.39 -14.18
N GLN A 271 20.22 -1.65 -13.90
CA GLN A 271 21.55 -2.01 -13.39
C GLN A 271 22.69 -1.58 -14.35
N ARG A 272 22.46 -1.62 -15.66
CA ARG A 272 23.44 -1.14 -16.66
C ARG A 272 23.52 0.38 -16.71
N LEU A 273 22.38 1.07 -16.71
CA LEU A 273 22.32 2.51 -17.00
C LEU A 273 22.47 3.43 -15.78
N THR A 274 22.28 2.94 -14.55
CA THR A 274 22.40 3.75 -13.32
C THR A 274 23.78 3.71 -12.68
N GLN A 275 24.80 3.22 -13.40
CA GLN A 275 26.18 3.23 -12.90
C GLN A 275 26.72 4.65 -12.85
N ARG A 276 27.64 4.96 -11.92
CA ARG A 276 28.24 6.31 -11.78
C ARG A 276 28.86 6.85 -13.08
N ARG A 277 29.33 5.95 -13.94
CA ARG A 277 29.80 6.27 -15.30
C ARG A 277 29.45 5.11 -16.23
N THR A 278 28.31 5.20 -16.88
CA THR A 278 27.86 4.22 -17.88
C THR A 278 28.75 4.32 -19.13
N PRO A 279 29.44 3.25 -19.54
CA PRO A 279 30.20 3.24 -20.78
C PRO A 279 29.28 3.48 -21.99
N PRO A 280 29.68 4.28 -23.01
CA PRO A 280 28.85 4.53 -24.19
C PRO A 280 28.41 3.25 -24.91
N ALA A 281 29.28 2.23 -24.95
CA ALA A 281 28.96 0.93 -25.53
C ALA A 281 27.84 0.20 -24.78
N ASP A 282 27.83 0.28 -23.45
CA ASP A 282 26.78 -0.33 -22.62
C ASP A 282 25.46 0.41 -22.78
N ALA A 283 25.51 1.74 -22.82
CA ALA A 283 24.33 2.57 -23.08
C ALA A 283 23.69 2.27 -24.43
N LEU A 284 24.51 2.20 -25.49
CA LEU A 284 24.06 1.82 -26.83
C LEU A 284 23.50 0.40 -26.88
N THR A 285 24.16 -0.55 -26.22
CA THR A 285 23.70 -1.95 -26.17
C THR A 285 22.34 -2.05 -25.50
N ALA A 286 22.16 -1.40 -24.34
CA ALA A 286 20.90 -1.41 -23.62
C ALA A 286 19.78 -0.69 -24.39
N LEU A 287 20.05 0.49 -24.96
CA LEU A 287 19.04 1.24 -25.72
C LEU A 287 18.68 0.58 -27.06
N ARG A 288 19.58 -0.20 -27.66
CA ARG A 288 19.31 -0.95 -28.90
C ARG A 288 18.49 -2.22 -28.66
N ASP A 289 18.54 -2.78 -27.45
CA ASP A 289 17.78 -3.96 -27.09
C ASP A 289 16.27 -3.67 -27.12
N LEU A 290 15.59 -4.27 -28.10
CA LEU A 290 14.16 -4.06 -28.32
C LEU A 290 13.31 -4.51 -27.12
N ASN A 291 13.68 -5.59 -26.43
CA ASN A 291 12.89 -6.09 -25.30
C ASN A 291 13.02 -5.16 -24.10
N GLN A 292 14.21 -4.63 -23.84
CA GLN A 292 14.42 -3.63 -22.78
C GLN A 292 13.73 -2.30 -23.10
N ALA A 293 13.81 -1.86 -24.36
CA ALA A 293 13.09 -0.67 -24.82
C ALA A 293 11.57 -0.82 -24.67
N LEU A 294 11.00 -1.96 -25.07
CA LEU A 294 9.57 -2.25 -24.92
C LEU A 294 9.12 -2.31 -23.46
N ALA A 295 9.94 -2.88 -22.57
CA ALA A 295 9.64 -2.95 -21.14
C ALA A 295 9.60 -1.56 -20.48
N LEU A 296 10.58 -0.70 -20.79
CA LEU A 296 10.61 0.69 -20.32
C LEU A 296 9.45 1.51 -20.91
N LEU A 297 9.23 1.38 -22.21
CA LEU A 297 8.18 2.10 -22.92
C LEU A 297 6.80 1.73 -22.37
N GLY A 298 6.57 0.45 -22.10
CA GLY A 298 5.28 -0.03 -21.60
C GLY A 298 5.03 0.36 -20.15
N SER A 299 6.09 0.43 -19.34
CA SER A 299 6.01 0.95 -17.97
C SER A 299 5.63 2.44 -17.94
N LEU A 300 6.25 3.25 -18.81
CA LEU A 300 5.95 4.67 -18.93
C LEU A 300 4.54 4.90 -19.50
N HIS A 301 4.18 4.15 -20.55
CA HIS A 301 2.88 4.25 -21.20
C HIS A 301 1.75 3.87 -20.22
N SER A 302 1.86 2.74 -19.53
CA SER A 302 0.84 2.32 -18.57
C SER A 302 0.76 3.27 -17.36
N ALA A 303 1.89 3.81 -16.89
CA ALA A 303 1.90 4.85 -15.86
C ALA A 303 1.18 6.13 -16.33
N ALA A 304 1.39 6.54 -17.58
CA ALA A 304 0.68 7.69 -18.16
C ALA A 304 -0.85 7.46 -18.15
N LEU A 305 -1.30 6.27 -18.55
CA LEU A 305 -2.72 5.91 -18.55
C LEU A 305 -3.32 5.91 -17.15
N ARG A 306 -2.65 5.32 -16.16
CA ARG A 306 -3.09 5.33 -14.76
C ARG A 306 -3.23 6.75 -14.21
N ARG A 307 -2.27 7.63 -14.51
CA ARG A 307 -2.32 9.03 -14.06
C ARG A 307 -3.41 9.83 -14.76
N ALA A 308 -3.66 9.58 -16.05
CA ALA A 308 -4.76 10.19 -16.76
C ALA A 308 -6.13 9.74 -16.22
N ALA A 309 -6.29 8.45 -15.88
CA ALA A 309 -7.49 7.92 -15.23
C ALA A 309 -7.74 8.54 -13.85
N GLN A 310 -6.69 9.01 -13.18
CA GLN A 310 -6.75 9.76 -11.92
C GLN A 310 -6.88 11.28 -12.13
N GLU A 311 -7.10 11.75 -13.36
CA GLU A 311 -7.15 13.18 -13.75
C GLU A 311 -5.87 13.97 -13.43
N ARG A 312 -4.73 13.26 -13.26
CA ARG A 312 -3.41 13.86 -13.01
C ARG A 312 -2.67 14.13 -14.32
N TYR A 313 -3.22 15.02 -15.14
CA TYR A 313 -2.78 15.23 -16.53
C TYR A 313 -1.35 15.75 -16.66
N ASP A 314 -0.87 16.60 -15.76
CA ASP A 314 0.53 17.08 -15.75
C ASP A 314 1.53 15.93 -15.62
N VAL A 315 1.26 14.98 -14.72
CA VAL A 315 2.12 13.79 -14.52
C VAL A 315 1.98 12.83 -15.70
N ALA A 316 0.76 12.64 -16.20
CA ALA A 316 0.52 11.79 -17.37
C ALA A 316 1.27 12.34 -18.60
N ALA A 317 1.27 13.65 -18.83
CA ALA A 317 2.01 14.30 -19.90
C ALA A 317 3.53 14.13 -19.75
N LEU A 318 4.06 14.18 -18.52
CA LEU A 318 5.49 13.90 -18.28
C LEU A 318 5.87 12.48 -18.73
N MET A 319 5.04 11.49 -18.41
CA MET A 319 5.27 10.09 -18.81
C MET A 319 5.17 9.92 -20.33
N ARG A 320 4.18 10.56 -20.98
CA ARG A 320 4.03 10.59 -22.45
C ARG A 320 5.23 11.23 -23.15
N TYR A 321 5.74 12.33 -22.61
CA TYR A 321 6.95 12.98 -23.11
C TYR A 321 8.16 12.04 -23.01
N ARG A 322 8.30 11.33 -21.89
CA ARG A 322 9.37 10.35 -21.71
C ARG A 322 9.24 9.17 -22.68
N CYS A 323 8.04 8.74 -23.05
CA CYS A 323 7.83 7.75 -24.12
C CYS A 323 8.41 8.22 -25.46
N LEU A 324 8.18 9.48 -25.85
CA LEU A 324 8.74 10.05 -27.09
C LEU A 324 10.27 10.09 -27.05
N GLU A 325 10.85 10.53 -25.93
CA GLU A 325 12.30 10.53 -25.76
C GLU A 325 12.88 9.11 -25.88
N LEU A 326 12.27 8.13 -25.21
CA LEU A 326 12.74 6.76 -25.22
C LEU A 326 12.64 6.13 -26.63
N LEU A 327 11.55 6.41 -27.37
CA LEU A 327 11.43 5.99 -28.77
C LEU A 327 12.56 6.57 -29.61
N SER A 328 12.81 7.88 -29.51
CA SER A 328 13.92 8.50 -30.23
C SER A 328 15.28 7.92 -29.83
N GLN A 329 15.52 7.72 -28.53
CA GLN A 329 16.75 7.13 -28.00
C GLN A 329 16.98 5.71 -28.52
N HIS A 330 15.95 4.87 -28.50
CA HIS A 330 16.02 3.51 -29.02
C HIS A 330 16.34 3.51 -30.50
N ARG A 331 15.62 4.30 -31.31
CA ARG A 331 15.85 4.37 -32.77
C ARG A 331 17.25 4.89 -33.11
N LEU A 332 17.70 5.98 -32.48
CA LEU A 332 19.05 6.52 -32.69
C LEU A 332 20.14 5.52 -32.28
N ALA A 333 19.93 4.74 -31.22
CA ALA A 333 20.88 3.72 -30.80
C ALA A 333 21.05 2.60 -31.86
N THR A 334 20.04 2.35 -32.71
CA THR A 334 20.17 1.41 -33.85
C THR A 334 21.15 1.92 -34.92
N TYR A 335 21.34 3.25 -35.02
CA TYR A 335 22.37 3.88 -35.86
C TYR A 335 23.69 4.11 -35.13
N GLY A 336 23.82 3.63 -33.88
CA GLY A 336 25.01 3.81 -33.05
C GLY A 336 25.13 5.20 -32.40
N VAL A 337 24.04 5.97 -32.35
CA VAL A 337 24.03 7.30 -31.74
C VAL A 337 23.40 7.24 -30.36
N TRP A 338 24.17 7.59 -29.33
CA TRP A 338 23.67 7.74 -27.95
C TRP A 338 23.37 9.21 -27.67
N THR A 339 22.17 9.52 -27.18
CA THR A 339 21.73 10.92 -27.06
C THR A 339 22.45 11.73 -25.98
N ALA A 340 23.06 11.09 -24.97
CA ALA A 340 23.71 11.81 -23.89
C ALA A 340 25.12 12.30 -24.27
N GLU A 341 25.87 11.47 -25.01
CA GLU A 341 27.22 11.75 -25.49
C GLU A 341 27.32 11.26 -26.95
N PRO A 342 26.79 12.03 -27.91
CA PRO A 342 26.57 11.54 -29.27
C PRO A 342 27.87 11.41 -30.06
N LEU A 343 28.03 10.24 -30.68
CA LEU A 343 29.06 9.95 -31.68
C LEU A 343 28.38 9.48 -32.97
N PHE A 344 28.84 10.00 -34.11
CA PHE A 344 28.17 9.80 -35.40
C PHE A 344 28.95 8.90 -36.36
N ASP A 345 30.08 8.32 -35.96
CA ASP A 345 30.91 7.50 -36.87
C ASP A 345 30.14 6.38 -37.56
N ALA A 346 29.27 5.69 -36.81
CA ALA A 346 28.43 4.61 -37.34
C ALA A 346 27.33 5.15 -38.28
N ALA A 347 26.68 6.24 -37.89
CA ALA A 347 25.63 6.87 -38.67
C ALA A 347 26.18 7.45 -40.00
N LEU A 348 27.34 8.11 -39.97
CA LEU A 348 28.02 8.68 -41.14
C LEU A 348 28.52 7.62 -42.12
N ARG A 349 28.91 6.42 -41.65
CA ARG A 349 29.20 5.29 -42.55
C ARG A 349 27.97 4.83 -43.33
N HIS A 350 26.77 4.96 -42.76
CA HIS A 350 25.53 4.59 -43.41
C HIS A 350 24.95 5.72 -44.26
N VAL A 351 25.07 6.96 -43.79
CA VAL A 351 24.58 8.19 -44.44
C VAL A 351 25.72 9.21 -44.45
N PRO A 352 26.62 9.19 -45.47
CA PRO A 352 27.80 10.06 -45.51
C PRO A 352 27.49 11.55 -45.57
N ASP A 353 26.33 11.93 -46.09
CA ASP A 353 25.84 13.31 -46.22
C ASP A 353 24.91 13.73 -45.06
N LEU A 354 24.96 13.02 -43.92
CA LEU A 354 24.03 13.22 -42.80
C LEU A 354 24.00 14.67 -42.28
N ASP A 355 25.14 15.35 -42.26
CA ASP A 355 25.25 16.73 -41.80
C ASP A 355 24.42 17.68 -42.69
N ASP A 356 24.54 17.55 -44.01
CA ASP A 356 23.75 18.36 -44.97
C ASP A 356 22.26 18.02 -44.90
N ARG A 357 21.92 16.74 -44.75
CA ARG A 357 20.54 16.28 -44.56
C ARG A 357 19.94 16.84 -43.27
N TYR A 358 20.71 16.86 -42.18
CA TYR A 358 20.27 17.43 -40.90
C TYR A 358 20.01 18.94 -41.02
N ARG A 359 20.92 19.69 -41.66
CA ARG A 359 20.70 21.11 -41.96
C ARG A 359 19.47 21.34 -42.84
N GLN A 360 19.17 20.43 -43.77
CA GLN A 360 17.96 20.50 -44.61
C GLN A 360 16.69 20.28 -43.79
N VAL A 361 16.69 19.29 -42.90
CA VAL A 361 15.56 19.05 -41.98
C VAL A 361 15.34 20.26 -41.08
N GLN A 362 16.40 20.84 -40.50
CA GLN A 362 16.28 22.05 -39.69
C GLN A 362 15.64 23.21 -40.48
N ARG A 363 16.02 23.41 -41.75
CA ARG A 363 15.40 24.41 -42.63
C ARG A 363 13.91 24.12 -42.84
N ALA A 364 13.54 22.88 -43.11
CA ALA A 364 12.15 22.47 -43.30
C ALA A 364 11.30 22.66 -42.01
N GLN A 365 11.91 22.53 -40.83
CA GLN A 365 11.27 22.78 -39.53
C GLN A 365 11.29 24.26 -39.09
N GLY A 366 11.73 25.17 -39.98
CA GLY A 366 11.68 26.62 -39.76
C GLY A 366 12.81 27.19 -38.89
N PHE A 367 13.93 26.49 -38.72
CA PHE A 367 15.09 27.03 -38.00
C PHE A 367 15.83 28.07 -38.86
N ARG A 368 15.95 29.29 -38.32
CA ARG A 368 16.64 30.42 -38.98
C ARG A 368 18.15 30.18 -39.13
N ARG A 369 18.77 29.59 -38.11
CA ARG A 369 20.18 29.20 -38.12
C ARG A 369 20.26 27.68 -38.18
N GLN A 370 21.04 27.16 -39.12
CA GLN A 370 21.38 25.74 -39.16
C GLN A 370 22.63 25.49 -38.32
N TYR A 371 22.68 24.30 -37.74
CA TYR A 371 23.81 23.83 -36.96
C TYR A 371 24.26 22.51 -37.57
N ASP A 372 25.53 22.19 -37.36
CA ASP A 372 26.07 20.89 -37.73
C ASP A 372 25.56 19.84 -36.75
N LEU A 373 25.95 18.58 -36.98
CA LEU A 373 25.64 17.50 -36.05
C LEU A 373 26.08 17.86 -34.62
N PRO A 374 25.27 17.49 -33.59
CA PRO A 374 25.61 17.74 -32.20
C PRO A 374 26.98 17.19 -31.82
N THR A 375 27.71 17.91 -30.97
CA THR A 375 29.01 17.48 -30.46
C THR A 375 28.84 16.63 -29.18
N PRO A 376 29.83 15.80 -28.81
CA PRO A 376 29.71 14.90 -27.65
C PRO A 376 29.45 15.59 -26.31
N ASP A 377 29.85 16.86 -26.16
CA ASP A 377 29.63 17.69 -24.98
C ASP A 377 28.19 18.20 -24.84
N ARG A 378 27.34 17.97 -25.85
CA ARG A 378 25.95 18.43 -25.86
C ARG A 378 24.98 17.27 -26.09
N SER A 379 24.11 17.03 -25.12
CA SER A 379 23.05 16.05 -25.28
C SER A 379 22.04 16.44 -26.37
N ILE A 380 21.56 15.43 -27.08
CA ILE A 380 20.52 15.56 -28.09
C ILE A 380 19.18 15.78 -27.39
N THR A 381 18.54 16.92 -27.65
CA THR A 381 17.20 17.21 -27.12
C THR A 381 16.13 16.37 -27.84
N LEU A 382 14.93 16.26 -27.27
CA LEU A 382 13.83 15.49 -27.88
C LEU A 382 13.63 15.83 -29.36
N PHE A 383 13.46 17.12 -29.68
CA PHE A 383 13.15 17.51 -31.05
C PHE A 383 14.34 17.36 -31.99
N ASP A 384 15.57 17.63 -31.50
CA ASP A 384 16.80 17.37 -32.27
C ASP A 384 16.93 15.88 -32.60
N GLY A 385 16.55 14.99 -31.68
CA GLY A 385 16.53 13.54 -31.90
C GLY A 385 15.61 13.12 -33.05
N TYR A 386 14.39 13.66 -33.10
CA TYR A 386 13.47 13.39 -34.21
C TYR A 386 13.90 14.05 -35.54
N MET A 387 14.54 15.22 -35.50
CA MET A 387 15.15 15.82 -36.69
C MET A 387 16.29 14.95 -37.22
N LEU A 388 17.12 14.38 -36.34
CA LEU A 388 18.16 13.42 -36.73
C LEU A 388 17.58 12.14 -37.32
N LEU A 389 16.52 11.58 -36.74
CA LEU A 389 15.82 10.43 -37.32
C LEU A 389 15.27 10.73 -38.71
N GLN A 390 14.73 11.94 -38.93
CA GLN A 390 14.27 12.36 -40.25
C GLN A 390 15.44 12.53 -41.23
N ALA A 391 16.57 13.07 -40.77
CA ALA A 391 17.78 13.22 -41.56
C ALA A 391 18.41 11.85 -41.91
N LEU A 392 18.25 10.85 -41.05
CA LEU A 392 18.63 9.45 -41.30
C LEU A 392 17.64 8.69 -42.20
N ASP A 393 16.50 9.31 -42.54
CA ASP A 393 15.35 8.66 -43.19
C ASP A 393 14.90 7.38 -42.44
N ASP A 394 14.82 7.48 -41.11
CA ASP A 394 14.36 6.38 -40.27
C ASP A 394 12.87 6.07 -40.56
N PRO A 395 12.50 4.79 -40.75
CA PRO A 395 11.13 4.39 -41.06
C PRO A 395 10.07 4.84 -40.04
N LEU A 396 10.44 5.06 -38.77
CA LEU A 396 9.54 5.55 -37.74
C LEU A 396 8.99 6.93 -38.07
N VAL A 397 9.73 7.78 -38.79
CA VAL A 397 9.36 9.19 -39.04
C VAL A 397 9.22 9.53 -40.51
N ARG A 398 9.58 8.62 -41.42
CA ARG A 398 9.42 8.80 -42.86
C ARG A 398 7.96 9.16 -43.22
N GLY A 399 7.77 10.25 -43.95
CA GLY A 399 6.43 10.70 -44.37
C GLY A 399 5.55 11.26 -43.25
N TRP A 400 6.10 11.53 -42.06
CA TRP A 400 5.35 12.05 -40.92
C TRP A 400 5.85 13.42 -40.46
N ASN A 401 4.92 14.24 -40.01
CA ASN A 401 5.22 15.60 -39.59
C ASN A 401 5.77 15.63 -38.16
N ILE A 402 7.09 15.54 -38.03
CA ILE A 402 7.76 15.66 -36.72
C ILE A 402 7.47 16.99 -36.00
N GLY A 403 7.04 18.03 -36.73
CA GLY A 403 6.61 19.31 -36.16
C GLY A 403 5.47 19.17 -35.14
N ASN A 404 4.65 18.12 -35.25
CA ASN A 404 3.61 17.79 -34.27
C ASN A 404 4.19 17.57 -32.86
N ILE A 405 5.38 16.98 -32.74
CA ILE A 405 6.07 16.80 -31.46
C ILE A 405 6.36 18.15 -30.84
N ARG A 406 6.96 19.07 -31.61
CA ARG A 406 7.32 20.41 -31.13
C ARG A 406 6.08 21.21 -30.72
N GLN A 407 5.02 21.17 -31.52
CA GLN A 407 3.79 21.91 -31.25
C GLN A 407 3.08 21.40 -29.99
N ARG A 408 2.98 20.07 -29.82
CA ARG A 408 2.18 19.49 -28.72
C ARG A 408 2.96 19.27 -27.43
N SER A 409 4.29 19.08 -27.51
CA SER A 409 5.16 19.07 -26.31
C SER A 409 5.26 20.45 -25.62
N TYR A 410 4.83 21.53 -26.29
CA TYR A 410 4.73 22.86 -25.69
C TYR A 410 3.77 22.88 -24.48
N VAL A 411 2.72 22.07 -24.49
CA VAL A 411 1.79 21.93 -23.36
C VAL A 411 2.55 21.49 -22.11
N ARG A 412 3.42 20.48 -22.22
CA ARG A 412 4.31 20.07 -21.12
C ARG A 412 5.24 21.21 -20.73
N ASN A 413 5.85 21.93 -21.67
CA ASN A 413 6.81 22.98 -21.33
C ASN A 413 6.19 24.16 -20.56
N THR A 414 4.89 24.41 -20.74
CA THR A 414 4.14 25.45 -20.02
C THR A 414 3.44 24.96 -18.76
N SER A 415 3.55 23.66 -18.44
CA SER A 415 3.00 23.06 -17.23
C SER A 415 3.80 23.45 -15.97
N ILE A 416 3.11 23.43 -14.83
CA ILE A 416 3.66 23.59 -13.48
C ILE A 416 4.77 22.58 -13.13
N LEU A 417 4.77 21.38 -13.75
CA LEU A 417 5.81 20.35 -13.54
C LEU A 417 7.00 20.47 -14.51
N ALA A 418 7.09 21.58 -15.26
CA ALA A 418 8.19 21.85 -16.18
C ALA A 418 8.71 23.29 -16.01
N HIS A 419 8.51 24.16 -17.00
CA HIS A 419 9.03 25.53 -17.00
C HIS A 419 7.93 26.59 -16.91
N GLY A 420 6.65 26.20 -16.77
CA GLY A 420 5.53 27.12 -16.64
C GLY A 420 4.85 27.04 -15.28
N PHE A 421 3.62 27.58 -15.21
CA PHE A 421 2.92 27.82 -13.94
C PHE A 421 1.45 27.40 -13.94
N ARG A 422 0.94 26.79 -15.02
CA ARG A 422 -0.47 26.38 -15.12
C ARG A 422 -0.61 24.86 -15.20
N PRO A 423 -1.72 24.28 -14.71
CA PRO A 423 -2.03 22.87 -14.93
C PRO A 423 -2.40 22.59 -16.39
N ILE A 424 -2.24 21.33 -16.81
CA ILE A 424 -2.68 20.85 -18.13
C ILE A 424 -4.16 20.48 -18.07
N SER A 425 -4.95 20.96 -19.03
CA SER A 425 -6.35 20.53 -19.18
C SER A 425 -6.48 19.16 -19.86
N PHE A 426 -7.61 18.49 -19.68
CA PHE A 426 -7.89 17.20 -20.35
C PHE A 426 -7.70 17.28 -21.88
N SER A 427 -8.23 18.32 -22.53
CA SER A 427 -8.14 18.47 -24.00
C SER A 427 -6.69 18.66 -24.47
N GLU A 428 -5.88 19.42 -23.73
CA GLU A 428 -4.48 19.61 -24.06
C GLU A 428 -3.66 18.33 -23.84
N TYR A 429 -3.98 17.56 -22.80
CA TYR A 429 -3.38 16.25 -22.56
C TYR A 429 -3.75 15.26 -23.67
N GLU A 430 -5.03 15.15 -24.02
CA GLU A 430 -5.54 14.25 -25.06
C GLU A 430 -4.86 14.53 -26.40
N GLN A 431 -4.81 15.79 -26.81
CA GLN A 431 -4.09 16.20 -28.02
C GLN A 431 -2.61 15.81 -27.98
N PHE A 432 -1.94 15.94 -26.84
CA PHE A 432 -0.54 15.52 -26.74
C PHE A 432 -0.41 13.99 -26.76
N ALA A 433 -1.31 13.27 -26.09
CA ALA A 433 -1.35 11.82 -26.07
C ALA A 433 -1.51 11.27 -27.48
N ASP A 434 -2.39 11.83 -28.32
CA ASP A 434 -2.61 11.40 -29.71
C ASP A 434 -1.32 11.33 -30.54
N VAL A 435 -0.40 12.29 -30.35
CA VAL A 435 0.89 12.29 -31.06
C VAL A 435 1.78 11.13 -30.61
N VAL A 436 1.72 10.77 -29.32
CA VAL A 436 2.44 9.62 -28.79
C VAL A 436 1.82 8.32 -29.27
N GLU A 437 0.49 8.24 -29.29
CA GLU A 437 -0.29 7.09 -29.77
C GLU A 437 0.02 6.80 -31.25
N GLU A 438 0.00 7.81 -32.11
CA GLU A 438 0.34 7.66 -33.53
C GLU A 438 1.78 7.16 -33.74
N LEU A 439 2.74 7.66 -32.96
CA LEU A 439 4.12 7.19 -33.03
C LEU A 439 4.29 5.76 -32.50
N LEU A 440 3.53 5.38 -31.47
CA LEU A 440 3.50 4.00 -30.99
C LEU A 440 2.97 3.06 -32.07
N ASP A 441 1.87 3.40 -32.74
CA ASP A 441 1.32 2.58 -33.84
C ASP A 441 2.35 2.36 -34.94
N ARG A 442 3.04 3.44 -35.34
CA ARG A 442 4.10 3.37 -36.36
C ARG A 442 5.30 2.56 -35.88
N PHE A 443 5.66 2.67 -34.61
CA PHE A 443 6.73 1.87 -34.02
C PHE A 443 6.39 0.38 -34.00
N PHE A 444 5.18 0.01 -33.57
CA PHE A 444 4.72 -1.39 -33.55
C PHE A 444 4.60 -2.00 -34.95
N ALA A 445 4.11 -1.22 -35.92
CA ALA A 445 4.12 -1.62 -37.32
C ALA A 445 5.55 -1.86 -37.85
N LEU A 446 6.50 -0.99 -37.48
CA LEU A 446 7.90 -1.12 -37.88
C LEU A 446 8.58 -2.37 -37.31
N ILE A 447 8.36 -2.67 -36.03
CA ILE A 447 9.01 -3.82 -35.37
C ILE A 447 8.27 -5.15 -35.59
N GLY A 448 7.11 -5.13 -36.25
CA GLY A 448 6.32 -6.32 -36.55
C GLY A 448 5.80 -7.04 -35.29
N ARG A 449 5.44 -6.29 -34.23
CA ARG A 449 4.89 -6.85 -32.98
C ARG A 449 3.47 -6.37 -32.74
N SER A 450 2.68 -7.19 -32.04
CA SER A 450 1.33 -6.80 -31.63
C SER A 450 1.39 -5.77 -30.52
N ARG A 451 0.87 -4.58 -30.82
CA ARG A 451 0.70 -3.51 -29.83
C ARG A 451 -0.26 -3.93 -28.71
N GLN A 452 -1.37 -4.56 -29.08
CA GLN A 452 -2.40 -5.01 -28.14
C GLN A 452 -1.86 -6.03 -27.13
N GLU A 453 -1.05 -6.99 -27.59
CA GLU A 453 -0.43 -7.97 -26.69
C GLU A 453 0.57 -7.32 -25.74
N TRP A 454 1.36 -6.36 -26.22
CA TRP A 454 2.28 -5.57 -25.40
C TRP A 454 1.54 -4.75 -24.35
N GLU A 455 0.46 -4.06 -24.71
CA GLU A 455 -0.38 -3.30 -23.76
C GLU A 455 -0.99 -4.20 -22.70
N ARG A 456 -1.50 -5.37 -23.10
CA ARG A 456 -2.08 -6.36 -22.18
C ARG A 456 -1.09 -6.80 -21.10
N VAL A 457 0.20 -6.95 -21.42
CA VAL A 457 1.24 -7.29 -20.44
C VAL A 457 1.51 -6.12 -19.49
N HIS A 458 1.49 -4.88 -19.98
CA HIS A 458 1.82 -3.70 -19.18
C HIS A 458 0.62 -3.12 -18.41
N GLN A 459 -0.60 -3.58 -18.69
CA GLN A 459 -1.78 -3.28 -17.92
C GLN A 459 -1.76 -4.04 -16.59
N PHE A 460 -1.85 -3.33 -15.48
CA PHE A 460 -1.93 -3.95 -14.17
C PHE A 460 -3.26 -4.68 -14.01
N VAL A 461 -3.21 -5.90 -13.49
CA VAL A 461 -4.36 -6.77 -13.30
C VAL A 461 -5.33 -6.13 -12.31
N SER A 462 -6.61 -6.11 -12.66
CA SER A 462 -7.70 -5.71 -11.77
C SER A 462 -8.17 -6.90 -10.94
N LEU A 463 -8.63 -6.63 -9.73
CA LEU A 463 -9.22 -7.62 -8.84
C LEU A 463 -10.73 -7.65 -9.05
N ALA A 464 -11.35 -8.84 -8.93
CA ALA A 464 -12.80 -8.94 -8.96
C ALA A 464 -13.40 -8.12 -7.80
N ALA A 465 -14.50 -7.41 -8.08
CA ALA A 465 -15.18 -6.54 -7.11
C ALA A 465 -15.82 -7.33 -5.96
#